data_AF-A0A2D4PZZ2-F1
#
_entry.id   AF-A0A2D4PZZ2-F1
#
_cell.length_a   1.000
_cell.length_b   1.000
_cell.length_c   1.000
_cell.angle_alpha   90.00
_cell.angle_beta   90.00
_cell.angle_gamma   90.00
#
_symmetry.space_group_name_H-M   'P 1'
#
loop_
_entity.id
_entity.type
_entity.pdbx_description
1 polymer ?
#
loop_
_entity_poly.entity_id
_entity_poly.type
_entity_poly.pdbx_seq_one_letter_code
_entity_poly.pdbx_strand_id
1 'polypeptide(L)'
;MFFFLLVFLCFYSTLAEEWIVANKDLTDKTKFTITDLPTGSKIFVRVKAVNAAGPSDPRMHPQPILVKEVIEPPKIRLPRHLKQTYIRRVGEAVNLVIPFHGRPRPKVSWKKNGTHVDKNQINIRNSENDSIIFIRKAE
;
A
#
# COMPACT_ATOMS: atom_id res chain seq x y z
N MET A 1 11.87 36.34 -5.93
CA MET A 1 10.62 35.74 -5.39
C MET A 1 11.03 34.47 -4.66
N PHE A 2 11.12 34.52 -3.33
CA PHE A 2 11.50 33.34 -2.52
C PHE A 2 10.24 32.53 -2.23
N PHE A 3 10.11 31.37 -2.87
CA PHE A 3 9.10 30.38 -2.49
C PHE A 3 9.63 29.64 -1.26
N PHE A 4 9.08 29.92 -0.08
CA PHE A 4 9.34 29.09 1.08
C PHE A 4 8.60 27.76 0.89
N LEU A 5 9.34 26.66 0.79
CA LEU A 5 8.78 25.31 0.74
C LEU A 5 8.03 25.05 2.05
N LEU A 6 6.72 24.82 1.97
CA LEU A 6 5.90 24.46 3.12
C LEU A 6 5.97 22.95 3.31
N VAL A 7 6.44 22.50 4.48
CA VAL A 7 6.50 21.09 4.84
C VAL A 7 5.72 20.84 6.13
N PHE A 8 5.42 19.59 6.46
CA PHE A 8 4.50 19.22 7.52
C PHE A 8 5.14 18.30 8.56
N LEU A 9 4.75 18.51 9.82
CA LEU A 9 4.95 17.59 10.95
C LEU A 9 3.60 17.01 11.36
N CYS A 10 3.50 15.70 11.35
CA CYS A 10 2.33 14.96 11.79
C CYS A 10 2.56 14.45 13.22
N PHE A 11 1.53 14.51 14.06
CA PHE A 11 1.60 14.03 15.43
C PHE A 11 0.35 13.22 15.77
N TYR A 12 0.49 12.27 16.70
CA TYR A 12 -0.63 11.60 17.33
C TYR A 12 -0.49 11.54 18.85
N SER A 13 -1.61 11.31 19.54
CA SER A 13 -1.66 11.12 20.98
C SER A 13 -2.79 10.16 21.33
N THR A 14 -2.63 9.31 22.35
CA THR A 14 -3.71 8.48 22.90
C THR A 14 -4.53 9.22 23.97
N LEU A 15 -3.98 10.29 24.55
CA LEU A 15 -4.56 11.04 25.68
C LEU A 15 -4.86 12.52 25.38
N ALA A 16 -4.50 13.01 24.19
CA ALA A 16 -4.56 14.41 23.76
C ALA A 16 -3.58 15.39 24.45
N GLU A 17 -2.77 14.93 25.40
CA GLU A 17 -1.81 15.76 26.14
C GLU A 17 -0.36 15.51 25.67
N GLU A 18 0.04 14.24 25.59
CA GLU A 18 1.38 13.82 25.15
C GLU A 18 1.40 13.49 23.66
N TRP A 19 2.09 14.31 22.86
CA TRP A 19 2.08 14.21 21.40
C TRP A 19 3.37 13.61 20.86
N ILE A 20 3.24 12.50 20.13
CA ILE A 20 4.33 11.79 19.47
C ILE A 20 4.45 12.26 18.03
N VAL A 21 5.66 12.55 17.56
CA VAL A 21 5.94 12.87 16.15
C VAL A 21 5.79 11.59 15.33
N ALA A 22 4.94 11.62 14.31
CA ALA A 22 4.63 10.46 13.49
C ALA A 22 5.57 10.31 12.28
N ASN A 23 6.12 11.41 11.76
CA ASN A 23 7.03 11.41 10.62
C ASN A 23 8.49 11.56 11.05
N LYS A 24 9.38 10.75 10.48
CA LYS A 24 10.83 10.82 10.72
C LYS A 24 11.45 12.12 10.17
N ASP A 25 11.06 12.49 8.96
CA ASP A 25 11.48 13.69 8.25
C ASP A 25 10.27 14.54 7.87
N LEU A 26 10.47 15.85 7.73
CA LEU A 26 9.44 16.77 7.24
C LEU A 26 8.93 16.31 5.87
N THR A 27 7.61 16.36 5.65
CA THR A 27 7.01 15.97 4.37
C THR A 27 6.42 17.18 3.66
N ASP A 28 6.70 17.34 2.37
CA ASP A 28 6.06 18.30 1.48
C ASP A 28 4.72 17.77 0.90
N LYS A 29 4.35 16.52 1.23
CA LYS A 29 3.15 15.87 0.73
C LYS A 29 1.92 16.26 1.54
N THR A 30 0.77 16.29 0.86
CA THR A 30 -0.55 16.51 1.47
C THR A 30 -1.19 15.24 2.03
N LYS A 31 -0.46 14.11 2.00
CA LYS A 31 -0.91 12.80 2.50
C LYS A 31 0.21 12.14 3.29
N PHE A 32 -0.12 11.62 4.48
CA PHE A 32 0.78 10.91 5.36
C PHE A 32 0.06 9.74 6.04
N THR A 33 0.74 8.61 6.21
CA THR A 33 0.22 7.42 6.89
C THR A 33 1.00 7.21 8.19
N ILE A 34 0.30 7.24 9.33
CA ILE A 34 0.87 6.90 10.63
C ILE A 34 0.79 5.38 10.79
N THR A 35 1.91 4.72 11.08
CA THR A 35 2.01 3.27 11.31
C THR A 35 2.15 2.95 12.79
N ASP A 36 2.10 1.65 13.13
CA ASP A 36 2.42 1.13 14.48
C ASP A 36 1.54 1.70 15.61
N LEU A 37 0.28 1.98 15.27
CA LEU A 37 -0.71 2.49 16.21
C LEU A 37 -1.32 1.37 17.07
N PRO A 38 -1.68 1.66 18.34
CA PRO A 38 -2.30 0.67 19.22
C PRO A 38 -3.73 0.33 18.77
N THR A 39 -3.93 -0.87 18.22
CA THR A 39 -5.24 -1.36 17.79
C THR A 39 -6.26 -1.34 18.94
N GLY A 40 -7.49 -0.94 18.63
CA GLY A 40 -8.59 -0.83 19.58
C GLY A 40 -8.64 0.49 20.35
N SER A 41 -7.59 1.33 20.27
CA SER A 41 -7.53 2.61 20.98
C SER A 41 -8.08 3.76 20.13
N LYS A 42 -8.62 4.79 20.79
CA LYS A 42 -8.86 6.08 20.14
C LYS A 42 -7.60 6.92 20.20
N ILE A 43 -7.27 7.58 19.09
CA ILE A 43 -6.14 8.51 19.00
C ILE A 43 -6.60 9.89 18.54
N PHE A 44 -5.87 10.90 18.96
CA PHE A 44 -5.97 12.26 18.46
C PHE A 44 -4.84 12.47 17.45
N VAL A 45 -5.10 13.22 16.40
CA VAL A 45 -4.11 13.54 15.36
C VAL A 45 -4.07 15.04 15.15
N ARG A 46 -2.88 15.59 14.99
CA ARG A 46 -2.67 17.00 14.63
C ARG A 46 -1.51 17.15 13.65
N VAL A 47 -1.50 18.28 12.92
CA VAL A 47 -0.45 18.62 11.97
C VAL A 47 0.04 20.04 12.23
N LYS A 48 1.35 20.27 12.08
CA LYS A 48 1.95 21.61 11.99
C LYS A 48 2.54 21.81 10.60
N ALA A 49 2.40 23.01 10.06
CA ALA A 49 3.12 23.41 8.86
C ALA A 49 4.43 24.10 9.26
N VAL A 50 5.51 23.91 8.51
CA VAL A 50 6.84 24.43 8.81
C VAL A 50 7.37 25.09 7.54
N ASN A 51 7.84 26.32 7.67
CA ASN A 51 8.56 27.06 6.62
C ASN A 51 9.83 27.68 7.22
N ALA A 52 10.52 28.58 6.49
CA ALA A 52 11.75 29.20 6.98
C ALA A 52 11.57 30.12 8.20
N ALA A 53 10.35 30.60 8.47
CA ALA A 53 10.03 31.35 9.69
C ALA A 53 9.77 30.43 10.90
N GLY A 54 9.66 29.11 10.68
CA GLY A 54 9.45 28.12 11.72
C GLY A 54 8.10 27.39 11.61
N PRO A 55 7.71 26.65 12.68
CA PRO A 55 6.46 25.90 12.72
C PRO A 55 5.25 26.79 13.03
N SER A 56 4.11 26.46 12.44
CA SER A 56 2.80 27.05 12.75
C SER A 56 2.22 26.50 14.05
N ASP A 57 1.10 27.08 14.47
CA ASP A 57 0.19 26.45 15.40
C ASP A 57 -0.31 25.09 14.87
N PRO A 58 -0.54 24.10 15.74
CA PRO A 58 -1.04 22.81 15.32
C PRO A 58 -2.51 22.88 14.96
N ARG A 59 -2.89 22.20 13.87
CA ARG A 59 -4.28 21.95 13.50
C ARG A 59 -4.65 20.51 13.85
N MET A 60 -5.61 20.36 14.75
CA MET A 60 -6.08 19.05 15.25
C MET A 60 -7.27 18.54 14.43
N HIS A 61 -7.33 17.23 14.22
CA HIS A 61 -8.53 16.57 13.72
C HIS A 61 -9.64 16.67 14.80
N PRO A 62 -10.87 17.08 14.43
CA PRO A 62 -11.88 17.48 15.42
C PRO A 62 -12.38 16.35 16.32
N GLN A 63 -12.24 15.09 15.89
CA GLN A 63 -12.71 13.92 16.63
C GLN A 63 -11.59 12.89 16.81
N PRO A 64 -11.58 12.13 17.91
CA PRO A 64 -10.67 11.00 18.05
C PRO A 64 -10.94 9.93 17.00
N ILE A 65 -9.88 9.32 16.46
CA ILE A 65 -9.93 8.27 15.46
C ILE A 65 -9.77 6.92 16.18
N LEU A 66 -10.74 6.02 16.03
CA LEU A 66 -10.63 4.65 16.54
C LEU A 66 -9.72 3.83 15.61
N VAL A 67 -8.59 3.37 16.15
CA VAL A 67 -7.65 2.51 15.44
C VAL A 67 -8.27 1.12 15.35
N LYS A 68 -8.71 0.74 14.15
CA LYS A 68 -9.23 -0.60 13.87
C LYS A 68 -8.29 -1.31 12.91
N GLU A 69 -8.08 -2.59 13.17
CA GLU A 69 -7.51 -3.46 12.16
C GLU A 69 -8.53 -3.63 11.04
N VAL A 70 -8.13 -3.25 9.81
CA VAL A 70 -8.96 -3.45 8.64
C VAL A 70 -8.62 -4.81 8.07
N ILE A 71 -9.54 -5.77 8.24
CA ILE A 71 -9.40 -7.12 7.68
C ILE A 71 -10.28 -7.20 6.43
N GLU A 72 -9.65 -7.31 5.28
CA GLU A 72 -10.31 -7.54 4.00
C GLU A 72 -9.84 -8.89 3.45
N PRO A 73 -10.74 -9.86 3.20
CA PRO A 73 -10.34 -11.16 2.71
C PRO A 73 -9.65 -11.04 1.35
N PRO A 74 -8.65 -11.91 1.06
CA PRO A 74 -8.00 -11.94 -0.24
C PRO A 74 -9.00 -12.12 -1.38
N LYS A 75 -8.91 -11.25 -2.38
CA LYS A 75 -9.78 -11.28 -3.54
C LYS A 75 -8.96 -10.98 -4.79
N ILE A 76 -9.12 -11.81 -5.81
CA ILE A 76 -8.47 -11.63 -7.11
C ILE A 76 -9.43 -10.89 -8.04
N ARG A 77 -8.91 -9.92 -8.79
CA ARG A 77 -9.66 -9.28 -9.88
C ARG A 77 -9.10 -9.78 -11.21
N LEU A 78 -9.65 -10.89 -11.69
CA LEU A 78 -9.23 -11.47 -12.97
C LEU A 78 -9.59 -10.53 -14.13
N PRO A 79 -8.61 -10.01 -14.90
CA PRO A 79 -8.87 -9.17 -16.07
C PRO A 79 -9.77 -9.89 -17.08
N ARG A 80 -10.65 -9.14 -17.78
CA ARG A 80 -11.63 -9.72 -18.71
C ARG A 80 -10.99 -10.60 -19.78
N HIS A 81 -9.83 -10.19 -20.32
CA HIS A 81 -9.10 -10.94 -21.35
C HIS A 81 -8.50 -12.26 -20.84
N LEU A 82 -8.44 -12.48 -19.51
CA LEU A 82 -7.99 -13.73 -18.89
C LEU A 82 -9.15 -14.59 -18.37
N LYS A 83 -10.40 -14.11 -18.48
CA LYS A 83 -11.60 -14.90 -18.21
C LYS A 83 -11.98 -15.82 -19.37
N GLN A 84 -11.37 -15.59 -20.54
CA GLN A 84 -11.54 -16.37 -21.75
C GLN A 84 -10.25 -17.15 -22.04
N THR A 85 -10.30 -18.06 -23.01
CA THR A 85 -9.11 -18.79 -23.48
C THR A 85 -8.04 -17.80 -23.94
N TYR A 86 -6.87 -17.88 -23.31
CA TYR A 86 -5.72 -17.04 -23.66
C TYR A 86 -4.83 -17.79 -24.66
N ILE A 87 -4.84 -17.35 -25.93
CA ILE A 87 -4.16 -18.04 -27.04
C ILE A 87 -2.90 -17.26 -27.44
N ARG A 88 -1.79 -17.99 -27.59
CA ARG A 88 -0.50 -17.51 -28.08
C ARG A 88 0.09 -18.52 -29.07
N ARG A 89 0.98 -18.07 -29.97
CA ARG A 89 1.69 -19.00 -30.84
C ARG A 89 2.71 -19.79 -30.01
N VAL A 90 2.93 -21.05 -30.38
CA VAL A 90 3.96 -21.88 -29.76
C VAL A 90 5.29 -21.15 -29.77
N GLY A 91 5.99 -21.13 -28.63
CA GLY A 91 7.26 -20.43 -28.48
C GLY A 91 7.16 -18.94 -28.14
N GLU A 92 5.99 -18.30 -28.25
CA GLU A 92 5.81 -16.90 -27.81
C GLU A 92 5.80 -16.81 -26.28
N ALA A 93 6.32 -15.70 -25.76
CA ALA A 93 6.25 -15.43 -24.34
C ALA A 93 4.81 -15.06 -23.90
N VAL A 94 4.44 -15.47 -22.69
CA VAL A 94 3.15 -15.13 -22.08
C VAL A 94 3.37 -14.31 -20.82
N ASN A 95 2.62 -13.23 -20.67
CA ASN A 95 2.64 -12.40 -19.48
C ASN A 95 1.23 -12.24 -18.92
N LEU A 96 0.97 -12.76 -17.73
CA LEU A 96 -0.31 -12.65 -17.05
C LEU A 96 -0.15 -11.78 -15.81
N VAL A 97 -0.87 -10.65 -15.80
CA VAL A 97 -0.91 -9.71 -14.68
C VAL A 97 -2.23 -9.88 -13.95
N ILE A 98 -2.16 -10.28 -12.68
CA ILE A 98 -3.31 -10.58 -11.85
C ILE A 98 -3.35 -9.63 -10.66
N PRO A 99 -4.21 -8.60 -10.71
CA PRO A 99 -4.46 -7.75 -9.56
C PRO A 99 -5.14 -8.53 -8.42
N PHE A 100 -4.71 -8.26 -7.19
CA PHE A 100 -5.34 -8.76 -5.98
C PHE A 100 -5.57 -7.63 -4.97
N HIS A 101 -6.48 -7.88 -4.04
CA HIS A 101 -6.72 -7.02 -2.89
C HIS A 101 -6.90 -7.88 -1.65
N GLY A 102 -6.69 -7.27 -0.48
CA GLY A 102 -6.84 -7.90 0.81
C GLY A 102 -6.02 -7.17 1.85
N ARG A 103 -6.46 -7.25 3.10
CA ARG A 103 -5.81 -6.67 4.26
C ARG A 103 -5.87 -7.70 5.40
N PRO A 104 -4.75 -8.13 6.00
CA PRO A 104 -3.37 -7.78 5.63
C PRO A 104 -3.00 -8.26 4.21
N ARG A 105 -1.84 -7.81 3.69
CA ARG A 105 -1.38 -8.14 2.33
C ARG A 105 -1.44 -9.65 2.11
N PRO A 106 -2.20 -10.15 1.12
CA PRO A 106 -2.31 -11.58 0.88
C PRO A 106 -0.98 -12.24 0.50
N LYS A 107 -0.80 -13.50 0.89
CA LYS A 107 0.25 -14.37 0.36
C LYS A 107 -0.19 -14.90 -1.01
N VAL A 108 0.60 -14.65 -2.03
CA VAL A 108 0.30 -15.09 -3.41
C VAL A 108 1.04 -16.38 -3.75
N SER A 109 0.35 -17.30 -4.43
CA SER A 109 0.95 -18.50 -5.01
C SER A 109 0.33 -18.83 -6.37
N TRP A 110 1.12 -19.44 -7.25
CA TRP A 110 0.71 -19.86 -8.58
C TRP A 110 0.79 -21.38 -8.70
N LYS A 111 -0.18 -21.98 -9.38
CA LYS A 111 -0.25 -23.42 -9.67
C LYS A 111 -0.77 -23.63 -11.10
N LYS A 112 -0.26 -24.64 -11.80
CA LYS A 112 -0.80 -25.12 -13.09
C LYS A 112 -1.47 -26.46 -12.81
N ASN A 113 -2.78 -26.58 -13.04
CA ASN A 113 -3.52 -27.83 -12.81
C ASN A 113 -3.31 -28.44 -11.40
N GLY A 114 -3.25 -27.59 -10.38
CA GLY A 114 -3.06 -28.02 -8.98
C GLY A 114 -1.60 -28.29 -8.57
N THR A 115 -0.65 -28.36 -9.50
CA THR A 115 0.77 -28.59 -9.22
C THR A 115 1.55 -27.29 -9.16
N HIS A 116 2.69 -27.31 -8.45
CA HIS A 116 3.61 -26.19 -8.45
C HIS A 116 4.16 -25.96 -9.85
N VAL A 117 4.16 -24.69 -10.26
CA VAL A 117 4.72 -24.25 -11.53
C VAL A 117 6.25 -24.42 -11.54
N ASP A 118 6.79 -24.91 -12.66
CA ASP A 118 8.23 -25.08 -12.84
C ASP A 118 8.94 -23.72 -12.96
N LYS A 119 9.73 -23.40 -11.93
CA LYS A 119 10.48 -22.14 -11.84
C LYS A 119 11.57 -21.99 -12.92
N ASN A 120 11.93 -23.05 -13.63
CA ASN A 120 12.86 -22.96 -14.76
C ASN A 120 12.20 -22.37 -16.02
N GLN A 121 10.89 -22.58 -16.18
CA GLN A 121 10.12 -22.15 -17.33
C GLN A 121 9.38 -20.82 -17.12
N ILE A 122 9.19 -20.43 -15.85
CA ILE A 122 8.43 -19.24 -15.49
C ILE A 122 9.20 -18.31 -14.54
N ASN A 123 8.89 -17.02 -14.58
CA ASN A 123 9.31 -16.04 -13.59
C ASN A 123 8.08 -15.42 -12.94
N ILE A 124 8.05 -15.34 -11.60
CA ILE A 124 6.96 -14.70 -10.85
C ILE A 124 7.48 -13.42 -10.21
N ARG A 125 6.73 -12.33 -10.34
CA ARG A 125 6.98 -11.06 -9.65
C ARG A 125 5.73 -10.66 -8.89
N ASN A 126 5.88 -10.29 -7.62
CA ASN A 126 4.79 -9.81 -6.78
C ASN A 126 5.02 -8.34 -6.44
N SER A 127 4.04 -7.49 -6.69
CA SER A 127 3.99 -6.12 -6.19
C SER A 127 3.01 -6.02 -5.02
N GLU A 128 2.75 -4.80 -4.55
CA GLU A 128 1.75 -4.55 -3.51
C GLU A 128 0.34 -4.93 -3.94
N ASN A 129 0.00 -4.76 -5.22
CA ASN A 129 -1.38 -4.83 -5.72
C ASN A 129 -1.58 -5.89 -6.82
N ASP A 130 -0.50 -6.49 -7.33
CA ASP A 130 -0.59 -7.49 -8.39
C ASP A 130 0.49 -8.58 -8.27
N SER A 131 0.22 -9.67 -8.96
CA SER A 131 1.18 -10.72 -9.22
C SER A 131 1.27 -10.98 -10.71
N ILE A 132 2.51 -11.07 -11.19
CA ILE A 132 2.83 -11.22 -12.60
C ILE A 132 3.53 -12.56 -12.77
N ILE A 133 3.00 -13.39 -13.65
CA ILE A 133 3.69 -14.60 -14.13
C ILE A 133 4.12 -14.38 -15.57
N PHE A 134 5.42 -14.58 -15.81
CA PHE A 134 6.02 -14.55 -17.12
C PHE A 134 6.41 -15.98 -17.51
N ILE A 135 5.78 -16.51 -18.55
CA ILE A 135 6.11 -17.82 -19.12
C ILE A 135 7.00 -17.56 -20.34
N ARG A 136 8.19 -18.17 -20.35
CA ARG A 136 9.22 -17.88 -21.37
C ARG A 136 8.76 -18.27 -22.77
N LYS A 137 8.05 -19.38 -22.90
CA LYS A 137 7.56 -19.95 -24.15
C LYS A 137 6.22 -20.65 -23.92
N ALA A 138 5.23 -20.34 -24.73
CA ALA A 138 3.96 -21.06 -24.77
C ALA A 138 4.16 -22.47 -25.36
N GLU A 139 3.47 -23.44 -24.76
CA GLU A 139 3.38 -24.84 -25.21
C GLU A 139 2.11 -25.05 -26.04
#